data_AF-A0A0U2L5P4-F1
#
_entry.id   AF-A0A0U2L5P4-F1
#
_cell.length_a   1.000
_cell.length_b   1.000
_cell.length_c   1.000
_cell.angle_alpha   90.00
_cell.angle_beta   90.00
_cell.angle_gamma   90.00
#
_symmetry.space_group_name_H-M   'P 1'
#
loop_
_entity.id
_entity.type
_entity.pdbx_description
1 polymer ?
#
loop_
_entity_poly.entity_id
_entity_poly.type
_entity_poly.pdbx_seq_one_letter_code
_entity_poly.pdbx_strand_id
1 'polypeptide(L)' 'MERSVGVNELHLGTILCKHCQQIIGTQETRKVTVYYSECPSGDCVGRGTSSTDSQPISSSVKTVII' A
#
# COMPACT_ATOMS: atom_id res chain seq x y z
N MET A 1 -30.11 -23.68 8.43
CA MET A 1 -29.65 -22.28 8.50
C MET A 1 -28.17 -22.30 8.83
N GLU A 2 -27.30 -22.38 7.82
CA GLU A 2 -25.86 -22.26 8.02
C GLU A 2 -25.45 -20.99 7.29
N ARG A 3 -25.30 -19.90 8.05
CA ARG A 3 -24.86 -18.62 7.53
C ARG A 3 -23.33 -18.68 7.55
N SER A 4 -22.75 -19.18 6.47
CA SER A 4 -21.30 -19.21 6.25
C SER A 4 -20.80 -17.76 6.25
N VAL A 5 -20.38 -17.28 7.42
CA VAL A 5 -19.60 -16.05 7.52
C VAL A 5 -18.29 -16.38 6.83
N GLY A 6 -18.17 -15.99 5.55
CA GLY A 6 -16.93 -16.10 4.80
C GLY A 6 -15.84 -15.46 5.64
N VAL A 7 -14.87 -16.26 6.05
CA VAL A 7 -13.68 -15.76 6.74
C VAL A 7 -12.99 -14.86 5.72
N ASN A 8 -13.15 -13.54 5.86
CA ASN A 8 -12.33 -12.60 5.11
C ASN A 8 -10.90 -12.84 5.60
N GLU A 9 -10.10 -13.52 4.80
CA GLU A 9 -8.69 -13.78 5.08
C GLU A 9 -7.94 -12.44 5.04
N LEU A 10 -7.86 -11.80 6.20
CA LEU A 10 -7.20 -10.52 6.35
C LEU A 10 -5.70 -10.74 6.25
N HIS A 11 -5.10 -10.22 5.19
CA HIS A 11 -3.65 -10.17 5.05
C HIS A 11 -3.11 -9.05 5.94
N LEU A 12 -2.71 -9.41 7.16
CA LEU A 12 -2.23 -8.45 8.16
C LEU A 12 -0.74 -8.10 8.00
N GLY A 13 -0.02 -8.79 7.12
CA GLY A 13 1.37 -8.50 6.80
C GLY A 13 1.45 -7.54 5.62
N THR A 14 2.22 -6.47 5.75
CA THR A 14 2.52 -5.55 4.63
C THR A 14 4.01 -5.60 4.34
N ILE A 15 4.37 -5.79 3.07
CA ILE A 15 5.76 -5.80 2.61
C ILE A 15 6.02 -4.46 1.93
N LEU A 16 6.94 -3.69 2.50
CA LEU A 16 7.41 -2.41 1.98
C LEU A 16 8.75 -2.58 1.30
N CYS A 17 9.01 -1.73 0.32
CA CYS A 17 10.34 -1.60 -0.23
C CYS A 17 11.23 -0.79 0.70
N LYS A 18 12.44 -1.29 0.97
CA LYS A 18 13.38 -0.62 1.89
C LYS A 18 13.90 0.73 1.40
N HIS A 19 13.80 1.01 0.09
CA HIS A 19 14.34 2.24 -0.51
C HIS A 19 13.32 3.37 -0.55
N CYS A 20 12.08 3.10 -0.97
CA CYS A 20 11.03 4.11 -1.17
C CYS A 20 9.80 3.93 -0.27
N GLN A 21 9.79 2.93 0.61
CA GLN A 21 8.68 2.64 1.54
C GLN A 21 7.32 2.40 0.85
N GLN A 22 7.33 2.06 -0.45
CA GLN A 22 6.11 1.68 -1.15
C GLN A 22 5.71 0.24 -0.83
N ILE A 23 4.40 -0.01 -0.77
CA ILE A 23 3.85 -1.36 -0.61
C ILE A 23 4.12 -2.15 -1.90
N ILE A 24 4.84 -3.25 -1.75
CA ILE A 24 5.21 -4.16 -2.85
C ILE A 24 4.55 -5.53 -2.69
N GLY A 25 3.85 -5.76 -1.58
CA GLY A 25 3.06 -6.97 -1.36
C GLY A 25 2.42 -7.01 0.01
N THR A 26 1.62 -8.04 0.23
CA THR A 26 1.04 -8.38 1.52
C THR A 26 1.30 -9.84 1.84
N GLN A 27 1.33 -10.18 3.12
CA GLN A 27 1.55 -11.53 3.60
C GLN A 27 0.50 -11.89 4.64
N GLU A 28 0.01 -13.12 4.58
CA GLU A 28 -0.86 -13.66 5.61
C GLU A 28 -0.07 -13.79 6.91
N THR A 29 -0.45 -13.02 7.94
CA THR A 29 0.22 -13.07 9.24
C THR A 29 -0.82 -12.97 10.33
N ARG A 30 -0.50 -13.52 11.51
CA ARG A 30 -1.41 -13.52 12.66
C ARG A 30 -1.57 -12.15 13.33
N LYS A 31 -0.72 -11.18 12.98
CA LYS A 31 -0.68 -9.85 13.60
C LYS A 31 -0.20 -8.82 12.59
N VAL A 32 -0.66 -7.57 12.74
CA VAL A 32 -0.21 -6.46 11.89
C VAL A 32 1.32 -6.35 11.97
N THR A 33 1.98 -6.66 10.86
CA THR A 33 3.45 -6.71 10.77
C THR A 33 3.92 -6.07 9.48
N VAL A 34 4.93 -5.21 9.59
CA VAL A 34 5.56 -4.57 8.44
C VAL A 34 6.90 -5.26 8.16
N TYR A 35 7.08 -5.73 6.94
CA TYR A 35 8.31 -6.33 6.44
C TYR A 35 8.97 -5.39 5.43
N TYR A 36 10.30 -5.42 5.33
CA TYR A 36 11.05 -4.65 4.35
C TYR A 36 11.82 -5.57 3.41
N SER A 37 11.67 -5.39 2.09
CA SER A 37 12.45 -6.11 1.08
C SER A 37 12.96 -5.19 -0.03
N GLU A 38 13.73 -5.75 -0.97
CA GLU A 38 14.13 -5.04 -2.19
C GLU A 38 12.92 -4.80 -3.09
N CYS A 39 12.91 -3.67 -3.80
CA CYS A 39 11.94 -3.41 -4.86
C CYS A 39 12.27 -4.24 -6.12
N PRO A 40 11.27 -4.73 -6.86
CA PRO A 40 11.50 -5.38 -8.16
C PRO A 40 12.03 -4.43 -9.23
N SER A 41 11.78 -3.11 -9.10
CA SER A 41 12.21 -2.09 -10.05
C SER A 41 13.20 -1.10 -9.41
N GLY A 42 14.23 -0.71 -10.17
CA GLY A 42 15.25 0.26 -9.76
C GLY A 42 14.74 1.71 -9.62
N ASP A 43 13.45 1.97 -9.85
CA ASP A 43 12.82 3.30 -9.81
C ASP A 43 12.88 4.01 -8.44
N CYS A 44 13.24 3.26 -7.40
CA CYS A 44 13.40 3.77 -6.04
C CYS A 44 14.85 4.15 -5.68
N VAL A 45 15.83 3.79 -6.51
CA VAL A 45 17.25 4.13 -6.33
C VAL A 45 17.42 5.62 -6.60
N GLY A 46 17.22 6.45 -5.57
CA GLY A 46 17.34 7.91 -5.66
C GLY A 46 16.16 8.71 -5.11
N ARG A 47 15.05 8.04 -4.71
CA ARG A 47 13.93 8.70 -4.01
C ARG A 47 14.09 8.67 -2.48
N GLY A 48 15.32 8.77 -2.00
CA GLY A 48 15.56 9.09 -0.60
C GLY A 48 14.95 10.47 -0.34
N THR A 49 13.97 10.53 0.56
CA THR A 49 13.27 11.75 1.04
C THR A 49 12.27 12.42 0.09
N SER A 50 11.26 11.70 -0.38
CA SER A 50 9.99 12.36 -0.71
C SER A 50 8.86 11.68 0.04
N SER A 51 8.64 12.12 1.27
CA SER A 51 7.39 11.96 2.00
C SER A 51 6.30 12.72 1.25
N THR A 52 5.84 12.16 0.14
CA THR A 52 4.58 12.52 -0.48
C THR A 52 3.71 11.30 -0.34
N ASP A 53 2.93 11.30 0.75
CA ASP A 53 1.63 10.66 0.86
C ASP A 53 0.88 10.90 -0.46
N SER A 54 1.11 10.01 -1.41
CA SER A 54 0.49 10.05 -2.72
C SER A 54 -0.73 9.18 -2.58
N GLN A 55 -1.76 9.69 -1.91
CA GLN A 55 -3.12 9.34 -2.29
C GLN A 55 -3.30 9.86 -3.73
N PRO A 56 -3.49 9.01 -4.75
CA PRO A 56 -4.08 9.47 -6.00
C PRO A 56 -5.58 9.70 -5.74
N ILE A 57 -5.93 10.76 -5.00
CA ILE A 57 -7.28 11.31 -5.16
C ILE A 57 -7.29 12.08 -6.48
N SER A 58 -7.51 11.32 -7.55
CA SER A 58 -8.01 11.85 -8.82
C SER A 58 -9.39 12.47 -8.56
N SER A 59 -9.43 13.66 -7.99
CA SER A 59 -10.63 14.50 -7.96
C SER A 59 -10.37 15.68 -8.87
N SER A 60 -10.54 15.45 -10.18
CA SER A 60 -10.79 16.53 -11.14
C SER A 60 -12.11 17.20 -10.80
N VAL A 61 -12.10 18.11 -9.83
CA VAL A 61 -13.22 19.05 -9.63
C VAL A 61 -12.89 20.29 -10.44
N LYS A 62 -13.44 20.37 -11.66
CA LYS A 62 -13.47 21.63 -12.41
C LYS A 62 -14.53 22.52 -11.77
N THR A 63 -14.11 23.46 -10.93
CA THR A 63 -14.97 24.56 -10.50
C THR A 63 -15.23 25.46 -11.71
N VAL A 64 -16.46 25.47 -12.20
CA VAL A 64 -16.96 26.48 -13.15
C VAL A 64 -17.36 27.71 -12.33
N ILE A 65 -16.72 28.85 -12.61
CA ILE A 65 -17.16 30.15 -12.09
C ILE A 65 -18.21 30.67 -13.07
N ILE A 66 -19.39 31.00 -12.54
CA ILE A 66 -20.57 31.51 -13.25
C ILE A 66 -20.38 32.99 -13.59
#